data_AF-A0A350UUZ4-F1
#
_entry.id   AF-A0A350UUZ4-F1
#
_cell.length_a   1.000
_cell.length_b   1.000
_cell.length_c   1.000
_cell.angle_alpha   90.00
_cell.angle_beta   90.00
_cell.angle_gamma   90.00
#
_symmetry.space_group_name_H-M   'P 1'
#
loop_
_entity.id
_entity.type
_entity.pdbx_description
1 polymer ?
#
loop_
_entity_poly.entity_id
_entity_poly.type
_entity_poly.pdbx_seq_one_letter_code
_entity_poly.pdbx_strand_id
1 'polypeptide(L)'
;MIKTTLIGHASMLIQSREATILTDPVWFDYLWEETNVLCPSIELGLDKIPPVDILNLSHRHQDHFDVRTLAYLAQNKSILKPDVMVLVPKDDILIDVLKELEYENIQVVEDFEPIRLLDVTLTPTPSFNEGDYYPEHGLLVHDGEVTIWNQVDTVVVPEIISYIHKLYGQVDFAHSRFLPLLEGNFSHNKALGIPFNEYSSFLQVVGALRPKFVVPGSAAFRYRDELAFLNQYSFPTTPDQFLADMAIYCPEIKTSTFYPGDVAHITKEGVKIGRQTSDFVRVQEDDSHKVAFKPVMEVPPIKSLNGDPVQHEKEIQIIKGFLENQLIDKLNSCEKVDGWRHWQTLYQLEVFGPNGTSNIWNIDFRNEDLKIQEDCLPKTTLYEGISASDLVCLIEGRTSWDFVGISGCYRTFNNVYRVGQGTFEFFPTEKDFPLPLLQVFPSDRKMDREKYMRDVRRWKGKA
;
A
#
# COMPACT_ATOMS: atom_id res chain seq x y z
N MET A 1 12.61 13.05 27.31
CA MET A 1 11.47 13.64 26.56
C MET A 1 11.63 13.31 25.08
N ILE A 2 10.57 12.76 24.48
CA ILE A 2 10.45 12.59 23.03
C ILE A 2 9.44 13.60 22.48
N LYS A 3 9.70 14.11 21.27
CA LYS A 3 8.77 14.90 20.46
C LYS A 3 8.50 14.18 19.15
N THR A 4 7.24 13.96 18.79
CA THR A 4 6.87 13.36 17.50
C THR A 4 6.05 14.34 16.67
N THR A 5 6.37 14.49 15.39
CA THR A 5 5.63 15.31 14.43
C THR A 5 5.14 14.42 13.30
N LEU A 6 3.84 14.40 13.02
CA LEU A 6 3.31 13.70 11.85
C LEU A 6 3.53 14.58 10.62
N ILE A 7 4.17 14.03 9.58
CA ILE A 7 4.31 14.67 8.28
C ILE A 7 3.13 14.26 7.38
N GLY A 8 2.86 12.96 7.29
CA GLY A 8 1.76 12.40 6.51
C GLY A 8 1.87 10.88 6.43
N HIS A 9 0.74 10.18 6.41
CA HIS A 9 0.64 8.72 6.40
C HIS A 9 1.51 8.09 7.52
N ALA A 10 2.60 7.39 7.17
CA ALA A 10 3.58 6.78 8.08
C ALA A 10 4.84 7.65 8.29
N SER A 11 4.93 8.78 7.57
CA SER A 11 6.05 9.69 7.64
C SER A 11 6.01 10.50 8.91
N MET A 12 6.93 10.23 9.82
CA MET A 12 7.04 10.91 11.11
C MET A 12 8.45 11.40 11.35
N LEU A 13 8.55 12.55 12.03
CA LEU A 13 9.78 13.03 12.62
C LEU A 13 9.74 12.82 14.14
N ILE A 14 10.64 11.98 14.65
CA ILE A 14 10.77 11.67 16.08
C ILE A 14 12.06 12.29 16.59
N GLN A 15 11.99 13.12 17.61
CA GLN A 15 13.14 13.86 18.16
C GLN A 15 13.31 13.55 19.65
N SER A 16 14.53 13.23 20.05
CA SER A 16 14.97 13.13 21.44
C SER A 16 15.85 14.34 21.79
N ARG A 17 16.70 14.23 22.83
CA ARG A 17 17.64 15.29 23.18
C ARG A 17 18.79 15.38 22.18
N GLU A 18 19.24 14.25 21.62
CA GLU A 18 20.40 14.20 20.73
C GLU A 18 20.08 13.67 19.32
N ALA A 19 18.98 12.94 19.12
CA ALA A 19 18.64 12.30 17.86
C ALA A 19 17.41 12.92 17.17
N THR A 20 17.46 13.00 15.84
CA THR A 20 16.29 13.19 14.97
C THR A 20 16.14 11.98 14.04
N ILE A 21 15.02 11.28 14.15
CA ILE A 21 14.67 10.09 13.37
C ILE A 21 13.56 10.45 12.40
N LEU A 22 13.75 10.12 11.12
CA LEU A 22 12.72 10.20 10.08
C LEU A 22 12.27 8.77 9.75
N THR A 23 10.97 8.51 9.80
CA THR A 23 10.38 7.22 9.41
C THR A 23 9.68 7.35 8.07
N ASP A 24 9.78 6.33 7.21
CA ASP A 24 8.97 6.10 6.00
C ASP A 24 8.58 7.39 5.24
N PRO A 25 9.56 8.16 4.72
CA PRO A 25 9.31 9.48 4.19
C PRO A 25 8.61 9.44 2.83
N VAL A 26 7.41 10.00 2.79
CA VAL A 26 6.58 10.15 1.60
C VAL A 26 6.05 11.58 1.52
N TRP A 27 6.68 12.42 0.70
CA TRP A 27 6.55 13.87 0.78
C TRP A 27 5.97 14.54 -0.46
N PHE A 28 5.90 13.85 -1.58
CA PHE A 28 5.58 14.46 -2.86
C PHE A 28 4.44 13.76 -3.57
N ASP A 29 3.46 14.54 -4.02
CA ASP A 29 2.44 14.05 -4.93
C ASP A 29 3.00 13.93 -6.35
N TYR A 30 2.67 12.88 -7.11
CA TYR A 30 1.74 11.78 -6.78
C TYR A 30 2.47 10.53 -6.24
N LEU A 31 1.72 9.65 -5.55
CA LEU A 31 2.15 8.37 -4.96
C LEU A 31 1.67 7.18 -5.81
N TRP A 32 2.29 6.00 -5.65
CA TRP A 32 1.90 4.73 -6.31
C TRP A 32 1.65 4.83 -7.83
N GLU A 33 2.70 4.98 -8.64
CA GLU A 33 2.53 5.16 -10.10
C GLU A 33 1.49 6.27 -10.45
N GLU A 34 1.39 7.27 -9.57
CA GLU A 34 0.50 8.43 -9.68
C GLU A 34 -0.99 8.19 -9.38
N THR A 35 -1.36 7.18 -8.62
CA THR A 35 -2.77 6.90 -8.25
C THR A 35 -3.25 7.66 -7.01
N ASN A 36 -2.37 8.01 -6.08
CA ASN A 36 -2.74 8.58 -4.79
C ASN A 36 -2.05 9.91 -4.48
N VAL A 37 -2.63 10.63 -3.51
CA VAL A 37 -2.11 11.84 -2.88
C VAL A 37 -2.31 11.76 -1.36
N LEU A 38 -1.54 12.53 -0.59
CA LEU A 38 -1.75 12.63 0.85
C LEU A 38 -3.13 13.24 1.18
N CYS A 39 -3.75 12.74 2.25
CA CYS A 39 -5.07 13.16 2.73
C CYS A 39 -5.10 13.15 4.27
N PRO A 40 -5.25 14.30 4.95
CA PRO A 40 -5.37 15.64 4.38
C PRO A 40 -4.18 16.09 3.53
N SER A 41 -4.42 16.95 2.55
CA SER A 41 -3.35 17.62 1.80
C SER A 41 -2.43 18.43 2.72
N ILE A 42 -1.13 18.48 2.41
CA ILE A 42 -0.12 19.10 3.25
C ILE A 42 0.68 20.20 2.53
N GLU A 43 1.13 21.19 3.29
CA GLU A 43 2.22 22.10 2.90
C GLU A 43 3.47 21.70 3.68
N LEU A 44 4.54 21.31 2.98
CA LEU A 44 5.81 20.88 3.56
C LEU A 44 6.93 21.88 3.24
N GLY A 45 7.40 22.60 4.25
CA GLY A 45 8.56 23.48 4.20
C GLY A 45 9.86 22.70 4.31
N LEU A 46 10.36 22.19 3.18
CA LEU A 46 11.53 21.32 3.08
C LEU A 46 12.80 21.91 3.73
N ASP A 47 12.97 23.22 3.65
CA ASP A 47 14.10 23.99 4.20
C ASP A 47 14.06 24.12 5.73
N LYS A 48 12.93 23.80 6.35
CA LYS A 48 12.72 23.87 7.80
C LYS A 48 12.75 22.51 8.48
N ILE A 49 12.95 21.43 7.72
CA ILE A 49 13.05 20.09 8.27
C ILE A 49 14.35 20.00 9.08
N PRO A 50 14.30 19.62 10.37
CA PRO A 50 15.49 19.44 11.18
C PRO A 50 16.45 18.40 10.58
N PRO A 51 17.78 18.58 10.72
CA PRO A 51 18.75 17.59 10.26
C PRO A 51 18.52 16.21 10.90
N VAL A 52 18.42 15.19 10.05
CA VAL A 52 18.08 13.80 10.37
C VAL A 52 19.36 13.01 10.64
N ASP A 53 19.40 12.35 11.79
CA ASP A 53 20.45 11.43 12.22
C ASP A 53 20.17 9.99 11.76
N ILE A 54 18.90 9.60 11.74
CA ILE A 54 18.48 8.22 11.50
C ILE A 54 17.30 8.23 10.52
N LEU A 55 17.43 7.50 9.43
CA LEU A 55 16.34 7.23 8.50
C LEU A 55 15.90 5.77 8.69
N ASN A 56 14.68 5.54 9.19
CA ASN A 56 14.10 4.21 9.31
C ASN A 56 13.12 3.97 8.17
N LEU A 57 13.31 2.87 7.44
CA LEU A 57 12.38 2.38 6.44
C LEU A 57 11.83 1.05 6.93
N SER A 58 10.53 0.98 7.17
CA SER A 58 9.86 -0.20 7.74
C SER A 58 9.78 -1.38 6.77
N HIS A 59 9.40 -1.10 5.52
CA HIS A 59 9.25 -2.08 4.45
C HIS A 59 9.16 -1.37 3.10
N ARG A 60 9.00 -2.14 2.02
CA ARG A 60 9.10 -1.61 0.67
C ARG A 60 7.77 -1.19 0.01
N HIS A 61 6.60 -1.28 0.64
CA HIS A 61 5.37 -0.74 0.03
C HIS A 61 5.57 0.74 -0.37
N GLN A 62 5.03 1.17 -1.50
CA GLN A 62 5.41 2.48 -2.08
C GLN A 62 4.91 3.69 -1.27
N ASP A 63 3.90 3.51 -0.40
CA ASP A 63 3.44 4.49 0.60
C ASP A 63 4.31 4.53 1.87
N HIS A 64 5.30 3.65 1.98
CA HIS A 64 6.35 3.68 3.00
C HIS A 64 7.75 3.88 2.41
N PHE A 65 7.94 3.53 1.14
CA PHE A 65 9.21 3.52 0.41
C PHE A 65 9.09 4.29 -0.90
N ASP A 66 8.89 5.61 -0.79
CA ASP A 66 8.81 6.51 -1.94
C ASP A 66 10.21 6.85 -2.48
N VAL A 67 10.54 6.24 -3.62
CA VAL A 67 11.81 6.45 -4.34
C VAL A 67 12.03 7.92 -4.69
N ARG A 68 10.98 8.70 -4.94
CA ARG A 68 11.11 10.12 -5.25
C ARG A 68 11.60 10.90 -4.04
N THR A 69 10.95 10.73 -2.89
CA THR A 69 11.36 11.36 -1.63
C THR A 69 12.77 10.94 -1.24
N LEU A 70 13.12 9.66 -1.40
CA LEU A 70 14.48 9.16 -1.15
C LEU A 70 15.53 9.77 -2.10
N ALA A 71 15.22 9.90 -3.39
CA ALA A 71 16.12 10.54 -4.35
C ALA A 71 16.38 12.02 -4.02
N TYR A 72 15.36 12.74 -3.51
CA TYR A 72 15.48 14.11 -3.01
C TYR A 72 16.37 14.17 -1.77
N LEU A 73 16.10 13.30 -0.80
CA LEU A 73 16.85 13.21 0.45
C LEU A 73 18.34 12.91 0.24
N ALA A 74 18.68 11.98 -0.67
CA ALA A 74 20.07 11.63 -0.98
C ALA A 74 20.89 12.84 -1.50
N GLN A 75 20.25 13.71 -2.26
CA GLN A 75 20.85 14.92 -2.83
C GLN A 75 20.85 16.09 -1.83
N ASN A 76 19.88 16.15 -0.93
CA ASN A 76 19.75 17.25 0.02
C ASN A 76 20.63 17.06 1.27
N LYS A 77 21.81 17.68 1.24
CA LYS A 77 22.79 17.65 2.35
C LYS A 77 22.41 18.49 3.58
N SER A 78 21.32 19.26 3.54
CA SER A 78 20.82 19.99 4.71
C SER A 78 19.87 19.16 5.57
N ILE A 79 19.17 18.20 4.97
CA ILE A 79 18.20 17.36 5.68
C ILE A 79 18.87 16.10 6.22
N LEU A 80 19.55 15.31 5.38
CA LEU A 80 20.29 14.15 5.87
C LEU A 80 21.68 14.58 6.34
N LYS A 81 22.04 14.24 7.57
CA LYS A 81 23.41 14.45 8.06
C LYS A 81 24.39 13.54 7.28
N PRO A 82 25.67 13.94 7.14
CA PRO A 82 26.67 13.13 6.44
C PRO A 82 26.86 11.72 6.99
N ASP A 83 26.63 11.54 8.30
CA ASP A 83 26.74 10.29 9.04
C ASP A 83 25.36 9.67 9.36
N VAL A 84 24.31 10.05 8.61
CA VAL A 84 22.97 9.48 8.77
C VAL A 84 23.02 7.95 8.73
N MET A 85 22.36 7.29 9.68
CA MET A 85 22.20 5.84 9.69
C MET A 85 20.88 5.46 9.02
N VAL A 86 20.92 4.62 7.99
CA VAL A 86 19.72 4.14 7.30
C VAL A 86 19.38 2.73 7.78
N LEU A 87 18.28 2.59 8.52
CA LEU A 87 17.80 1.33 9.07
C LEU A 87 16.76 0.74 8.12
N VAL A 88 16.95 -0.53 7.74
CA VAL A 88 16.10 -1.22 6.76
C VAL A 88 15.87 -2.67 7.17
N PRO A 89 14.75 -3.29 6.79
CA PRO A 89 14.58 -4.72 6.95
C PRO A 89 15.48 -5.48 5.97
N LYS A 90 15.57 -6.80 6.13
CA LYS A 90 16.38 -7.68 5.27
C LYS A 90 15.73 -7.92 3.90
N ASP A 91 15.60 -6.87 3.11
CA ASP A 91 14.99 -6.87 1.78
C ASP A 91 16.01 -6.45 0.72
N ASP A 92 16.31 -7.35 -0.23
CA ASP A 92 17.34 -7.10 -1.22
C ASP A 92 16.92 -6.12 -2.35
N ILE A 93 15.62 -5.99 -2.66
CA ILE A 93 15.13 -4.98 -3.61
C ILE A 93 15.23 -3.59 -2.98
N LEU A 94 14.80 -3.46 -1.72
CA LEU A 94 14.88 -2.20 -0.96
C LEU A 94 16.34 -1.74 -0.86
N ILE A 95 17.24 -2.64 -0.45
CA ILE A 95 18.68 -2.35 -0.34
C ILE A 95 19.27 -2.00 -1.71
N ASP A 96 18.91 -2.70 -2.78
CA ASP A 96 19.35 -2.39 -4.14
C ASP A 96 18.93 -0.98 -4.57
N VAL A 97 17.67 -0.61 -4.33
CA VAL A 97 17.14 0.72 -4.66
C VAL A 97 17.90 1.81 -3.91
N LEU A 98 18.15 1.64 -2.61
CA LEU A 98 18.93 2.61 -1.83
C LEU A 98 20.37 2.76 -2.32
N LYS A 99 21.03 1.65 -2.68
CA LYS A 99 22.37 1.70 -3.27
C LYS A 99 22.37 2.42 -4.62
N GLU A 100 21.37 2.16 -5.46
CA GLU A 100 21.19 2.88 -6.71
C GLU A 100 20.95 4.38 -6.47
N LEU A 101 20.30 4.76 -5.39
CA LEU A 101 20.14 6.17 -4.97
C LEU A 101 21.36 6.74 -4.22
N GLU A 102 22.46 5.99 -4.09
CA GLU A 102 23.74 6.44 -3.50
C GLU A 102 23.70 6.65 -1.97
N TYR A 103 22.87 5.90 -1.26
CA TYR A 103 22.94 5.80 0.21
C TYR A 103 24.11 4.90 0.65
N GLU A 104 24.90 5.35 1.63
CA GLU A 104 26.15 4.68 2.04
C GLU A 104 25.99 3.85 3.34
N ASN A 105 25.46 4.45 4.41
CA ASN A 105 25.39 3.86 5.75
C ASN A 105 24.09 3.07 5.98
N ILE A 106 23.93 1.96 5.25
CA ILE A 106 22.74 1.11 5.36
C ILE A 106 22.99 -0.02 6.37
N GLN A 107 22.17 -0.10 7.41
CA GLN A 107 22.17 -1.16 8.41
C GLN A 107 20.88 -1.98 8.32
N VAL A 108 21.03 -3.28 8.06
CA VAL A 108 19.91 -4.23 8.17
C VAL A 108 19.58 -4.45 9.64
N VAL A 109 18.30 -4.39 9.96
CA VAL A 109 17.78 -4.59 11.32
C VAL A 109 17.11 -5.95 11.45
N GLU A 110 17.07 -6.46 12.68
CA GLU A 110 16.46 -7.75 13.02
C GLU A 110 15.42 -7.54 14.12
N ASP A 111 14.39 -8.38 14.12
CA ASP A 111 13.25 -8.24 15.02
C ASP A 111 13.67 -8.35 16.49
N PHE A 112 13.21 -7.39 17.30
CA PHE A 112 13.51 -7.28 18.72
C PHE A 112 15.00 -7.17 19.10
N GLU A 113 15.90 -6.97 18.14
CA GLU A 113 17.30 -6.68 18.42
C GLU A 113 17.51 -5.16 18.60
N PRO A 114 17.79 -4.67 19.83
CA PRO A 114 17.85 -3.24 20.09
C PRO A 114 19.13 -2.62 19.51
N ILE A 115 18.96 -1.48 18.84
CA ILE A 115 20.03 -0.67 18.26
C ILE A 115 20.13 0.63 19.04
N ARG A 116 21.28 0.88 19.66
CA ARG A 116 21.54 2.12 20.39
C ARG A 116 22.26 3.11 19.49
N LEU A 117 21.60 4.22 19.17
CA LEU A 117 22.16 5.33 18.39
C LEU A 117 21.93 6.62 19.17
N LEU A 118 22.99 7.41 19.37
CA LEU A 118 22.94 8.65 20.16
C LEU A 118 22.33 8.38 21.55
N ASP A 119 21.28 9.11 21.93
CA ASP A 119 20.58 8.98 23.21
C ASP A 119 19.34 8.08 23.15
N VAL A 120 19.08 7.39 22.03
CA VAL A 120 17.91 6.52 21.86
C VAL A 120 18.27 5.05 21.69
N THR A 121 17.35 4.19 22.11
CA THR A 121 17.30 2.77 21.77
C THR A 121 16.14 2.55 20.80
N LEU A 122 16.46 2.01 19.64
CA LEU A 122 15.53 1.65 18.58
C LEU A 122 15.35 0.15 18.58
N THR A 123 14.10 -0.32 18.61
CA THR A 123 13.82 -1.76 18.60
C THR A 123 12.77 -2.04 17.53
N PRO A 124 13.16 -2.61 16.37
CA PRO A 124 12.21 -3.10 15.38
C PRO A 124 11.29 -4.16 15.99
N THR A 125 10.01 -4.10 15.68
CA THR A 125 9.02 -5.10 16.10
C THR A 125 8.57 -5.92 14.90
N PRO A 126 8.52 -7.26 15.01
CA PRO A 126 8.14 -8.13 13.90
C PRO A 126 6.69 -7.88 13.47
N SER A 127 6.37 -8.22 12.22
CA SER A 127 5.01 -8.35 11.72
C SER A 127 4.70 -9.79 11.34
N PHE A 128 3.46 -10.20 11.61
CA PHE A 128 2.90 -11.49 11.18
C PHE A 128 2.07 -11.36 9.90
N ASN A 129 2.39 -10.36 9.07
CA ASN A 129 1.79 -10.24 7.75
C ASN A 129 2.23 -11.41 6.87
N GLU A 130 1.31 -12.35 6.61
CA GLU A 130 1.53 -13.50 5.71
C GLU A 130 1.23 -13.16 4.24
N GLY A 131 0.69 -11.95 3.96
CA GLY A 131 0.33 -11.50 2.63
C GLY A 131 1.54 -11.17 1.75
N ASP A 132 2.63 -10.74 2.38
CA ASP A 132 3.85 -10.31 1.69
C ASP A 132 4.99 -11.31 1.86
N TYR A 133 5.79 -11.43 0.80
CA TYR A 133 6.95 -12.33 0.80
C TYR A 133 8.25 -11.63 1.25
N TYR A 134 8.15 -10.37 1.68
CA TYR A 134 9.27 -9.55 2.15
C TYR A 134 9.02 -9.09 3.59
N PRO A 135 10.10 -8.82 4.35
CA PRO A 135 9.99 -8.41 5.74
C PRO A 135 9.44 -6.99 5.89
N GLU A 136 8.68 -6.79 6.96
CA GLU A 136 8.22 -5.49 7.45
C GLU A 136 8.35 -5.40 8.97
N HIS A 137 8.58 -4.20 9.50
CA HIS A 137 8.69 -3.98 10.95
C HIS A 137 8.05 -2.68 11.43
N GLY A 138 7.44 -2.74 12.62
CA GLY A 138 7.14 -1.56 13.43
C GLY A 138 8.38 -1.07 14.18
N LEU A 139 8.33 0.10 14.80
CA LEU A 139 9.49 0.68 15.48
C LEU A 139 9.17 1.19 16.89
N LEU A 140 9.84 0.63 17.89
CA LEU A 140 9.91 1.22 19.23
C LEU A 140 11.07 2.20 19.32
N VAL A 141 10.83 3.35 19.94
CA VAL A 141 11.86 4.35 20.24
C VAL A 141 11.81 4.67 21.72
N HIS A 142 12.93 4.46 22.40
CA HIS A 142 13.09 4.70 23.84
C HIS A 142 14.27 5.63 24.11
N ASP A 143 14.05 6.75 24.82
CA ASP A 143 15.07 7.76 25.13
C ASP A 143 15.71 7.61 26.53
N GLY A 144 15.42 6.51 27.23
CA GLY A 144 15.80 6.29 28.63
C GLY A 144 14.73 6.71 29.64
N GLU A 145 13.70 7.45 29.21
CA GLU A 145 12.63 7.93 30.08
C GLU A 145 11.24 7.51 29.64
N VAL A 146 10.97 7.62 28.34
CA VAL A 146 9.68 7.33 27.71
C VAL A 146 9.88 6.44 26.50
N THR A 147 8.85 5.67 26.18
CA THR A 147 8.83 4.76 25.05
C THR A 147 7.66 5.08 24.14
N ILE A 148 7.94 5.24 22.86
CA ILE A 148 6.90 5.35 21.83
C ILE A 148 6.94 4.14 20.91
N TRP A 149 5.79 3.81 20.31
CA TRP A 149 5.69 2.77 19.28
C TRP A 149 5.03 3.33 18.03
N ASN A 150 5.72 3.26 16.90
CA ASN A 150 5.12 3.43 15.58
C ASN A 150 4.80 2.04 15.02
N GLN A 151 3.50 1.67 15.03
CA GLN A 151 3.09 0.34 14.57
C GLN A 151 3.25 0.17 13.06
N VAL A 152 3.07 1.22 12.25
CA VAL A 152 2.94 1.13 10.78
C VAL A 152 1.99 -0.01 10.39
N ASP A 153 2.31 -0.81 9.38
CA ASP A 153 1.42 -1.84 8.82
C ASP A 153 1.46 -3.16 9.60
N THR A 154 2.31 -3.24 10.63
CA THR A 154 2.55 -4.44 11.44
C THR A 154 1.26 -5.15 11.85
N VAL A 155 1.15 -6.43 11.47
CA VAL A 155 0.15 -7.37 11.96
C VAL A 155 0.65 -7.95 13.29
N VAL A 156 -0.11 -7.69 14.35
CA VAL A 156 0.33 -7.89 15.74
C VAL A 156 -0.34 -9.11 16.34
N VAL A 157 0.47 -9.99 16.93
CA VAL A 157 0.02 -11.12 17.75
C VAL A 157 0.32 -10.88 19.24
N PRO A 158 -0.37 -11.56 20.19
CA PRO A 158 -0.19 -11.34 21.62
C PRO A 158 1.25 -11.50 22.14
N GLU A 159 2.05 -12.34 21.50
CA GLU A 159 3.45 -12.57 21.83
C GLU A 159 4.28 -11.29 21.62
N ILE A 160 4.04 -10.55 20.54
CA ILE A 160 4.71 -9.27 20.27
C ILE A 160 4.46 -8.31 21.43
N ILE A 161 3.19 -8.13 21.81
CA ILE A 161 2.80 -7.24 22.91
C ILE A 161 3.46 -7.66 24.22
N SER A 162 3.49 -8.97 24.50
CA SER A 162 4.15 -9.52 25.68
C SER A 162 5.66 -9.20 25.69
N TYR A 163 6.32 -9.25 24.54
CA TYR A 163 7.73 -8.84 24.41
C TYR A 163 7.90 -7.33 24.61
N ILE A 164 7.04 -6.48 24.03
CA ILE A 164 7.07 -5.03 24.24
C ILE A 164 6.94 -4.70 25.74
N HIS A 165 6.00 -5.35 26.44
CA HIS A 165 5.83 -5.18 27.89
C HIS A 165 7.04 -5.64 28.69
N LYS A 166 7.67 -6.75 28.28
CA LYS A 166 8.89 -7.24 28.94
C LYS A 166 10.06 -6.26 28.78
N LEU A 167 10.17 -5.59 27.63
CA LEU A 167 11.25 -4.65 27.34
C LEU A 167 11.06 -3.29 28.04
N TYR A 168 9.85 -2.72 27.96
CA TYR A 168 9.62 -1.32 28.34
C TYR A 168 8.47 -1.12 29.34
N GLY A 169 7.81 -2.19 29.78
CA GLY A 169 6.62 -2.09 30.63
C GLY A 169 5.45 -1.52 29.85
N GLN A 170 5.11 -0.25 30.10
CA GLN A 170 3.99 0.41 29.44
C GLN A 170 4.50 1.44 28.43
N VAL A 171 4.02 1.36 27.19
CA VAL A 171 4.30 2.35 26.14
C VAL A 171 3.62 3.68 26.50
N ASP A 172 4.32 4.80 26.37
CA ASP A 172 3.79 6.13 26.68
C ASP A 172 2.90 6.66 25.56
N PHE A 173 3.27 6.39 24.31
CA PHE A 173 2.57 6.90 23.13
C PHE A 173 2.66 5.90 21.96
N ALA A 174 1.51 5.51 21.41
CA ALA A 174 1.43 4.58 20.29
C ALA A 174 0.71 5.20 19.09
N HIS A 175 1.29 5.04 17.90
CA HIS A 175 0.57 5.15 16.64
C HIS A 175 0.04 3.77 16.29
N SER A 176 -1.29 3.64 16.21
CA SER A 176 -1.96 2.35 15.99
C SER A 176 -2.74 2.35 14.69
N ARG A 177 -2.72 1.19 14.02
CA ARG A 177 -3.63 0.89 12.90
C ARG A 177 -5.07 1.19 13.30
N PHE A 178 -5.80 1.84 12.41
CA PHE A 178 -7.21 2.18 12.59
C PHE A 178 -8.08 1.87 11.37
N LEU A 179 -7.45 1.70 10.20
CA LEU A 179 -8.10 1.57 8.91
C LEU A 179 -7.79 0.21 8.28
N PRO A 180 -8.79 -0.67 8.12
CA PRO A 180 -8.67 -1.80 7.21
C PRO A 180 -8.63 -1.25 5.78
N LEU A 181 -7.62 -1.59 5.00
CA LEU A 181 -7.51 -1.12 3.61
C LEU A 181 -8.25 -2.08 2.70
N LEU A 182 -9.21 -1.57 1.92
CA LEU A 182 -9.96 -2.33 0.91
C LEU A 182 -9.49 -1.99 -0.51
N GLU A 183 -8.22 -1.66 -0.64
CA GLU A 183 -7.58 -1.35 -1.91
C GLU A 183 -7.67 -2.55 -2.86
N GLY A 184 -8.02 -2.29 -4.11
CA GLY A 184 -8.24 -3.35 -5.10
C GLY A 184 -9.48 -4.22 -4.87
N ASN A 185 -10.18 -4.19 -3.71
CA ASN A 185 -11.37 -5.04 -3.52
C ASN A 185 -12.46 -4.74 -4.54
N PHE A 186 -12.68 -3.46 -4.85
CA PHE A 186 -13.59 -3.06 -5.93
C PHE A 186 -13.16 -3.65 -7.29
N SER A 187 -11.89 -3.49 -7.65
CA SER A 187 -11.31 -4.00 -8.90
C SER A 187 -11.41 -5.52 -9.02
N HIS A 188 -11.30 -6.24 -7.91
CA HIS A 188 -11.32 -7.69 -7.88
C HIS A 188 -12.68 -8.30 -7.53
N ASN A 189 -13.75 -7.50 -7.49
CA ASN A 189 -15.10 -7.94 -7.10
C ASN A 189 -15.10 -8.69 -5.75
N LYS A 190 -14.31 -8.18 -4.79
CA LYS A 190 -14.25 -8.67 -3.40
C LYS A 190 -15.23 -7.89 -2.52
N ALA A 191 -15.42 -8.37 -1.29
CA ALA A 191 -16.32 -7.74 -0.33
C ALA A 191 -15.89 -6.29 -0.03
N LEU A 192 -16.87 -5.38 -0.03
CA LEU A 192 -16.66 -3.97 0.24
C LEU A 192 -17.05 -3.58 1.67
N GLY A 193 -17.72 -4.48 2.41
CA GLY A 193 -18.11 -4.21 3.80
C GLY A 193 -16.90 -4.10 4.72
N ILE A 194 -17.08 -3.44 5.87
CA ILE A 194 -16.04 -3.35 6.89
C ILE A 194 -15.63 -4.79 7.30
N PRO A 195 -14.34 -5.16 7.22
CA PRO A 195 -13.85 -6.45 7.66
C PRO A 195 -13.81 -6.45 9.19
N PHE A 196 -14.95 -6.74 9.83
CA PHE A 196 -15.11 -6.58 11.29
C PHE A 196 -14.10 -7.37 12.12
N ASN A 197 -13.63 -8.52 11.64
CA ASN A 197 -12.59 -9.29 12.34
C ASN A 197 -11.26 -8.54 12.39
N GLU A 198 -10.82 -7.97 11.27
CA GLU A 198 -9.60 -7.17 11.18
C GLU A 198 -9.77 -5.87 11.98
N TYR A 199 -10.87 -5.13 11.78
CA TYR A 199 -11.13 -3.91 12.53
C TYR A 199 -11.19 -4.15 14.06
N SER A 200 -11.84 -5.23 14.50
CA SER A 200 -11.85 -5.62 15.91
C SER A 200 -10.46 -5.94 16.43
N SER A 201 -9.55 -6.45 15.60
CA SER A 201 -8.18 -6.75 16.01
C SER A 201 -7.42 -5.47 16.37
N PHE A 202 -7.69 -4.34 15.70
CA PHE A 202 -7.04 -3.07 16.02
C PHE A 202 -7.39 -2.58 17.43
N LEU A 203 -8.67 -2.66 17.81
CA LEU A 203 -9.11 -2.34 19.17
C LEU A 203 -8.47 -3.29 20.20
N GLN A 204 -8.42 -4.59 19.90
CA GLN A 204 -7.81 -5.61 20.76
C GLN A 204 -6.30 -5.37 20.96
N VAL A 205 -5.57 -5.00 19.89
CA VAL A 205 -4.13 -4.69 19.96
C VAL A 205 -3.89 -3.50 20.87
N VAL A 206 -4.64 -2.40 20.73
CA VAL A 206 -4.52 -1.24 21.61
C VAL A 206 -4.90 -1.59 23.06
N GLY A 207 -6.00 -2.33 23.24
CA GLY A 207 -6.46 -2.77 24.56
C GLY A 207 -5.50 -3.73 25.26
N ALA A 208 -4.79 -4.58 24.51
CA ALA A 208 -3.76 -5.48 25.06
C ALA A 208 -2.44 -4.75 25.32
N LEU A 209 -2.01 -3.85 24.42
CA LEU A 209 -0.81 -3.03 24.58
C LEU A 209 -0.93 -2.07 25.76
N ARG A 210 -2.15 -1.54 25.99
CA ARG A 210 -2.46 -0.57 27.05
C ARG A 210 -1.52 0.64 27.07
N PRO A 211 -1.28 1.33 25.93
CA PRO A 211 -0.45 2.52 25.94
C PRO A 211 -1.08 3.60 26.83
N LYS A 212 -0.27 4.50 27.39
CA LYS A 212 -0.80 5.65 28.15
C LYS A 212 -1.59 6.61 27.26
N PHE A 213 -1.23 6.65 25.97
CA PHE A 213 -1.89 7.48 24.97
C PHE A 213 -1.77 6.82 23.59
N VAL A 214 -2.86 6.82 22.81
CA VAL A 214 -2.88 6.29 21.44
C VAL A 214 -3.43 7.32 20.46
N VAL A 215 -2.87 7.32 19.25
CA VAL A 215 -3.39 8.08 18.11
C VAL A 215 -3.52 7.16 16.88
N PRO A 216 -4.45 7.45 15.96
CA PRO A 216 -4.59 6.70 14.71
C PRO A 216 -3.39 6.96 13.78
N GLY A 217 -2.87 5.89 13.16
CA GLY A 217 -1.87 5.90 12.08
C GLY A 217 -1.81 4.50 11.43
N SER A 218 -1.00 4.19 10.42
CA SER A 218 -0.63 5.00 9.27
C SER A 218 -1.71 4.81 8.20
N ALA A 219 -2.44 5.85 7.81
CA ALA A 219 -3.44 5.80 6.73
C ALA A 219 -3.95 7.20 6.40
N ALA A 220 -3.11 8.03 5.76
CA ALA A 220 -3.43 9.41 5.43
C ALA A 220 -3.17 9.71 3.94
N PHE A 221 -3.84 8.97 3.07
CA PHE A 221 -3.82 9.18 1.63
C PHE A 221 -5.23 8.96 1.03
N ARG A 222 -5.40 9.37 -0.21
CA ARG A 222 -6.59 9.12 -1.02
C ARG A 222 -6.23 8.93 -2.48
N TYR A 223 -7.12 8.34 -3.26
CA TYR A 223 -7.04 8.36 -4.71
C TYR A 223 -7.17 9.80 -5.23
N ARG A 224 -6.35 10.15 -6.22
CA ARG A 224 -6.39 11.45 -6.92
C ARG A 224 -7.70 11.65 -7.67
N ASP A 225 -7.92 12.86 -8.16
CA ASP A 225 -9.23 13.30 -8.66
C ASP A 225 -9.77 12.45 -9.83
N GLU A 226 -8.89 11.99 -10.73
CA GLU A 226 -9.23 11.12 -11.86
C GLU A 226 -9.70 9.72 -11.42
N LEU A 227 -9.27 9.28 -10.24
CA LEU A 227 -9.58 7.99 -9.64
C LEU A 227 -10.46 8.11 -8.39
N ALA A 228 -10.98 9.32 -8.11
CA ALA A 228 -11.60 9.65 -6.83
C ALA A 228 -12.87 8.85 -6.51
N PHE A 229 -13.47 8.16 -7.49
CA PHE A 229 -14.57 7.24 -7.25
C PHE A 229 -14.16 6.09 -6.32
N LEU A 230 -12.90 5.64 -6.37
CA LEU A 230 -12.37 4.55 -5.53
C LEU A 230 -12.30 4.90 -4.05
N ASN A 231 -12.17 6.19 -3.72
CA ASN A 231 -12.18 6.67 -2.34
C ASN A 231 -13.43 6.23 -1.56
N GLN A 232 -14.54 5.99 -2.26
CA GLN A 232 -15.81 5.56 -1.66
C GLN A 232 -15.85 4.07 -1.32
N TYR A 233 -14.82 3.31 -1.71
CA TYR A 233 -14.75 1.85 -1.59
C TYR A 233 -13.56 1.40 -0.76
N SER A 234 -12.46 2.16 -0.73
CA SER A 234 -11.19 1.69 -0.14
C SER A 234 -10.99 2.01 1.33
N PHE A 235 -11.73 2.97 1.90
CA PHE A 235 -11.48 3.50 3.25
C PHE A 235 -12.71 3.31 4.17
N PRO A 236 -12.97 2.09 4.65
CA PRO A 236 -14.20 1.72 5.36
C PRO A 236 -14.38 2.34 6.75
N THR A 237 -13.32 2.87 7.36
CA THR A 237 -13.35 3.51 8.69
C THR A 237 -12.64 4.86 8.67
N THR A 238 -12.84 5.66 9.71
CA THR A 238 -12.19 6.98 9.85
C THR A 238 -11.45 7.06 11.19
N PRO A 239 -10.50 8.00 11.34
CA PRO A 239 -9.86 8.26 12.63
C PRO A 239 -10.89 8.54 13.73
N ASP A 240 -11.90 9.37 13.47
CA ASP A 240 -12.94 9.71 14.45
C ASP A 240 -13.79 8.50 14.86
N GLN A 241 -14.15 7.63 13.92
CA GLN A 241 -14.90 6.41 14.21
C GLN A 241 -14.08 5.47 15.12
N PHE A 242 -12.81 5.25 14.78
CA PHE A 242 -11.90 4.44 15.61
C PHE A 242 -11.76 5.01 17.03
N LEU A 243 -11.59 6.32 17.16
CA LEU A 243 -11.44 6.97 18.46
C LEU A 243 -12.72 6.89 19.30
N ALA A 244 -13.89 7.02 18.67
CA ALA A 244 -15.18 6.85 19.33
C ALA A 244 -15.37 5.41 19.84
N ASP A 245 -15.01 4.42 19.02
CA ASP A 245 -15.07 3.00 19.40
C ASP A 245 -14.06 2.68 20.52
N MET A 246 -12.84 3.23 20.45
CA MET A 246 -11.82 3.09 21.51
C MET A 246 -12.27 3.69 22.84
N ALA A 247 -12.97 4.82 22.84
CA ALA A 247 -13.50 5.44 24.05
C ALA A 247 -14.54 4.56 24.76
N ILE A 248 -15.23 3.69 24.02
CA ILE A 248 -16.15 2.68 24.56
C ILE A 248 -15.38 1.43 24.99
N TYR A 249 -14.44 0.97 24.15
CA TYR A 249 -13.73 -0.30 24.33
C TYR A 249 -12.72 -0.28 25.49
N CYS A 250 -11.91 0.78 25.60
CA CYS A 250 -10.90 0.99 26.66
C CYS A 250 -10.91 2.46 27.13
N PRO A 251 -11.90 2.89 27.93
CA PRO A 251 -12.07 4.30 28.34
C PRO A 251 -10.91 4.87 29.17
N GLU A 252 -10.05 4.01 29.73
CA GLU A 252 -8.87 4.41 30.50
C GLU A 252 -7.69 4.86 29.63
N ILE A 253 -7.65 4.47 28.36
CA ILE A 253 -6.59 4.85 27.42
C ILE A 253 -6.91 6.25 26.89
N LYS A 254 -5.96 7.17 27.01
CA LYS A 254 -6.12 8.51 26.42
C LYS A 254 -6.00 8.43 24.91
N THR A 255 -6.89 9.10 24.20
CA THR A 255 -6.92 9.09 22.75
C THR A 255 -7.04 10.50 22.17
N SER A 256 -6.59 10.69 20.94
CA SER A 256 -6.83 11.90 20.16
C SER A 256 -6.61 11.64 18.69
N THR A 257 -7.21 12.46 17.82
CA THR A 257 -6.75 12.57 16.43
C THR A 257 -5.31 13.06 16.40
N PHE A 258 -4.59 12.80 15.33
CA PHE A 258 -3.23 13.31 15.12
C PHE A 258 -3.05 13.52 13.62
N TYR A 259 -3.03 14.78 13.19
CA TYR A 259 -3.01 15.17 11.78
C TYR A 259 -1.61 15.65 11.36
N PRO A 260 -1.29 15.63 10.05
CA PRO A 260 -0.11 16.28 9.53
C PRO A 260 0.13 17.68 10.12
N GLY A 261 1.31 17.92 10.68
CA GLY A 261 1.66 19.18 11.35
C GLY A 261 1.37 19.24 12.85
N ASP A 262 0.65 18.26 13.40
CA ASP A 262 0.51 18.10 14.85
C ASP A 262 1.81 17.60 15.47
N VAL A 263 2.06 18.05 16.71
CA VAL A 263 3.27 17.70 17.47
C VAL A 263 2.86 17.13 18.82
N ALA A 264 3.26 15.90 19.12
CA ALA A 264 3.13 15.35 20.46
C ALA A 264 4.43 15.55 21.24
N HIS A 265 4.31 16.05 22.47
CA HIS A 265 5.38 16.10 23.46
C HIS A 265 5.13 15.02 24.50
N ILE A 266 6.07 14.07 24.62
CA ILE A 266 5.97 12.88 25.46
C ILE A 266 6.99 12.98 26.59
N THR A 267 6.49 13.04 27.82
CA THR A 267 7.28 13.01 29.06
C THR A 267 6.71 11.97 30.04
N LYS A 268 7.42 11.70 31.13
CA LYS A 268 6.95 10.80 32.19
C LYS A 268 5.62 11.24 32.82
N GLU A 269 5.35 12.55 32.82
CA GLU A 269 4.12 13.16 33.33
C GLU A 269 2.92 12.99 32.38
N GLY A 270 3.18 12.68 31.10
CA GLY A 270 2.16 12.37 30.11
C GLY A 270 2.43 12.98 28.73
N VAL A 271 1.41 12.86 27.86
CA VAL A 271 1.46 13.35 26.48
C VAL A 271 0.65 14.63 26.32
N LYS A 272 1.20 15.60 25.60
CA LYS A 272 0.51 16.82 25.16
C LYS A 272 0.61 16.97 23.65
N ILE A 273 -0.52 17.11 22.96
CA ILE A 273 -0.58 17.34 21.51
C ILE A 273 -0.79 18.83 21.25
N GLY A 274 0.17 19.46 20.58
CA GLY A 274 0.02 20.76 19.95
C GLY A 274 -0.57 20.59 18.54
N ARG A 275 -1.71 21.23 18.29
CA ARG A 275 -2.37 21.18 16.98
C ARG A 275 -1.71 22.15 16.01
N GLN A 276 -1.27 21.65 14.86
CA GLN A 276 -0.62 22.44 13.80
C GLN A 276 0.55 23.30 14.32
N THR A 277 1.27 22.80 15.33
CA THR A 277 2.39 23.51 15.97
C THR A 277 3.74 23.23 15.31
N SER A 278 3.79 22.42 14.25
CA SER A 278 4.99 22.27 13.45
C SER A 278 5.27 23.53 12.62
N ASP A 279 6.56 23.88 12.52
CA ASP A 279 7.04 25.00 11.72
C ASP A 279 7.29 24.62 10.25
N PHE A 280 7.31 23.32 9.94
CA PHE A 280 7.70 22.78 8.63
C PHE A 280 6.63 21.94 7.94
N VAL A 281 5.56 21.53 8.62
CA VAL A 281 4.44 20.82 7.97
C VAL A 281 3.10 21.29 8.52
N ARG A 282 2.13 21.51 7.65
CA ARG A 282 0.76 21.93 8.00
C ARG A 282 -0.25 21.29 7.06
N VAL A 283 -1.47 21.10 7.54
CA VAL A 283 -2.61 20.80 6.66
C VAL A 283 -2.88 22.03 5.79
N GLN A 284 -2.84 21.85 4.47
CA GLN A 284 -3.18 22.89 3.50
C GLN A 284 -4.69 23.04 3.36
N GLU A 285 -5.37 21.92 3.10
CA GLU A 285 -6.81 21.78 3.03
C GLU A 285 -7.23 20.45 3.68
N ASP A 286 -8.25 20.49 4.54
CA ASP A 286 -8.88 19.29 5.06
C ASP A 286 -9.86 18.70 4.02
N ASP A 287 -9.31 17.86 3.15
CA ASP A 287 -10.04 17.15 2.13
C ASP A 287 -10.44 15.71 2.54
N SER A 288 -10.39 15.40 3.84
CA SER A 288 -10.76 14.08 4.40
C SER A 288 -12.19 13.66 4.07
N HIS A 289 -13.09 14.61 3.79
CA HIS A 289 -14.45 14.31 3.34
C HIS A 289 -14.51 13.58 1.98
N LYS A 290 -13.44 13.64 1.17
CA LYS A 290 -13.33 12.96 -0.12
C LYS A 290 -13.13 11.44 0.01
N VAL A 291 -12.70 10.95 1.18
CA VAL A 291 -12.53 9.50 1.47
C VAL A 291 -13.71 8.87 2.20
N ALA A 292 -14.88 9.49 2.13
CA ALA A 292 -16.09 8.93 2.74
C ALA A 292 -16.52 7.64 2.05
N PHE A 293 -16.54 6.53 2.80
CA PHE A 293 -17.02 5.23 2.34
C PHE A 293 -18.52 5.30 1.95
N LYS A 294 -18.80 5.12 0.66
CA LYS A 294 -20.15 5.24 0.06
C LYS A 294 -20.30 4.24 -1.10
N PRO A 295 -20.41 2.93 -0.82
CA PRO A 295 -20.37 1.87 -1.84
C PRO A 295 -21.60 1.83 -2.77
N VAL A 296 -22.59 2.69 -2.55
CA VAL A 296 -23.83 2.80 -3.34
C VAL A 296 -23.77 3.90 -4.41
N MET A 297 -22.64 4.60 -4.52
CA MET A 297 -22.44 5.65 -5.52
C MET A 297 -22.21 5.07 -6.92
N GLU A 298 -22.40 5.91 -7.94
CA GLU A 298 -22.17 5.54 -9.34
C GLU A 298 -20.67 5.33 -9.62
N VAL A 299 -20.36 4.27 -10.37
CA VAL A 299 -19.01 3.94 -10.79
C VAL A 299 -18.79 4.39 -12.24
N PRO A 300 -17.72 5.17 -12.53
CA PRO A 300 -17.34 5.49 -13.90
C PRO A 300 -17.00 4.22 -14.74
N PRO A 301 -17.34 4.19 -16.04
CA PRO A 301 -16.91 3.11 -16.92
C PRO A 301 -15.38 3.13 -17.11
N ILE A 302 -14.78 1.96 -17.35
CA ILE A 302 -13.36 1.85 -17.70
C ILE A 302 -13.12 2.57 -19.03
N LYS A 303 -12.06 3.37 -19.10
CA LYS A 303 -11.60 4.05 -20.32
C LYS A 303 -10.08 4.06 -20.34
N SER A 304 -9.48 3.97 -21.52
CA SER A 304 -8.05 4.27 -21.66
C SER A 304 -7.82 5.77 -21.44
N LEU A 305 -6.76 6.10 -20.68
CA LEU A 305 -6.36 7.48 -20.40
C LEU A 305 -5.79 8.18 -21.67
N ASN A 306 -5.29 7.41 -22.63
CA ASN A 306 -4.82 7.92 -23.91
C ASN A 306 -6.00 8.20 -24.86
N GLY A 307 -6.37 9.47 -24.98
CA GLY A 307 -7.49 9.91 -25.83
C GLY A 307 -7.18 10.08 -27.32
N ASP A 308 -5.93 9.93 -27.75
CA ASP A 308 -5.52 10.09 -29.16
C ASP A 308 -5.95 8.86 -30.00
N PRO A 309 -6.83 9.02 -31.01
CA PRO A 309 -7.27 7.92 -31.85
C PRO A 309 -6.13 7.19 -32.58
N VAL A 310 -5.07 7.91 -32.98
CA VAL A 310 -3.95 7.31 -33.70
C VAL A 310 -3.12 6.43 -32.76
N GLN A 311 -2.89 6.91 -31.53
CA GLN A 311 -2.21 6.12 -30.51
C GLN A 311 -3.06 4.92 -30.08
N HIS A 312 -4.36 5.09 -29.91
CA HIS A 312 -5.27 4.00 -29.57
C HIS A 312 -5.25 2.88 -30.61
N GLU A 313 -5.30 3.21 -31.91
CA GLU A 313 -5.21 2.20 -32.96
C GLU A 313 -3.90 1.41 -32.87
N LYS A 314 -2.77 2.07 -32.59
CA LYS A 314 -1.48 1.39 -32.38
C LYS A 314 -1.52 0.45 -31.17
N GLU A 315 -2.10 0.89 -30.06
CA GLU A 315 -2.26 0.07 -28.86
C GLU A 315 -3.07 -1.20 -29.15
N ILE A 316 -4.18 -1.06 -29.89
CA ILE A 316 -4.99 -2.21 -30.33
C ILE A 316 -4.19 -3.16 -31.22
N GLN A 317 -3.34 -2.65 -32.13
CA GLN A 317 -2.48 -3.52 -32.94
C GLN A 317 -1.44 -4.29 -32.09
N ILE A 318 -0.85 -3.65 -31.08
CA ILE A 318 0.06 -4.32 -30.13
C ILE A 318 -0.68 -5.42 -29.38
N ILE A 319 -1.89 -5.13 -28.87
CA ILE A 319 -2.71 -6.07 -28.14
C ILE A 319 -3.10 -7.25 -29.02
N LYS A 320 -3.59 -7.02 -30.24
CA LYS A 320 -3.91 -8.11 -31.19
C LYS A 320 -2.69 -8.99 -31.47
N GLY A 321 -1.54 -8.36 -31.76
CA GLY A 321 -0.29 -9.09 -31.98
C GLY A 321 0.11 -9.95 -30.77
N PHE A 322 -0.09 -9.45 -29.55
CA PHE A 322 0.16 -10.20 -28.32
C PHE A 322 -0.83 -11.36 -28.13
N LEU A 323 -2.12 -11.10 -28.30
CA LEU A 323 -3.19 -12.09 -28.18
C LEU A 323 -2.98 -13.25 -29.16
N GLU A 324 -2.80 -12.95 -30.44
CA GLU A 324 -2.69 -13.93 -31.51
C GLU A 324 -1.40 -14.77 -31.44
N ASN A 325 -0.29 -14.16 -31.02
CA ASN A 325 1.03 -14.79 -31.16
C ASN A 325 1.70 -15.19 -29.84
N GLN A 326 1.18 -14.78 -28.68
CA GLN A 326 1.86 -15.00 -27.40
C GLN A 326 0.93 -15.44 -26.26
N LEU A 327 -0.29 -14.92 -26.19
CA LEU A 327 -1.19 -15.21 -25.06
C LEU A 327 -1.47 -16.71 -24.93
N ILE A 328 -1.87 -17.35 -26.02
CA ILE A 328 -2.24 -18.78 -26.02
C ILE A 328 -1.07 -19.67 -25.62
N ASP A 329 0.13 -19.40 -26.13
CA ASP A 329 1.33 -20.17 -25.78
C ASP A 329 1.65 -20.04 -24.29
N LYS A 330 1.59 -18.82 -23.75
CA LYS A 330 1.77 -18.56 -22.31
C LYS A 330 0.72 -19.30 -21.48
N LEU A 331 -0.57 -19.24 -21.85
CA LEU A 331 -1.64 -19.93 -21.13
C LEU A 331 -1.55 -21.45 -21.21
N ASN A 332 -1.17 -22.01 -22.38
CA ASN A 332 -0.96 -23.46 -22.53
C ASN A 332 0.23 -23.95 -21.69
N SER A 333 1.27 -23.14 -21.52
CA SER A 333 2.41 -23.45 -20.67
C SER A 333 2.18 -23.18 -19.18
N CYS A 334 1.03 -22.60 -18.81
CA CYS A 334 0.72 -22.23 -17.44
C CYS A 334 0.33 -23.45 -16.60
N GLU A 335 0.91 -23.59 -15.41
CA GLU A 335 0.57 -24.65 -14.45
C GLU A 335 -0.91 -24.64 -14.01
N LYS A 336 -1.63 -23.52 -14.21
CA LYS A 336 -3.05 -23.38 -13.83
C LYS A 336 -4.03 -23.83 -14.91
N VAL A 337 -3.56 -24.21 -16.11
CA VAL A 337 -4.42 -24.57 -17.25
C VAL A 337 -5.37 -25.72 -16.95
N ASP A 338 -4.88 -26.74 -16.23
CA ASP A 338 -5.70 -27.89 -15.85
C ASP A 338 -6.77 -27.53 -14.81
N GLY A 339 -6.50 -26.52 -13.98
CA GLY A 339 -7.50 -25.93 -13.09
C GLY A 339 -8.64 -25.28 -13.87
N TRP A 340 -8.31 -24.44 -14.86
CA TRP A 340 -9.32 -23.81 -15.72
C TRP A 340 -10.15 -24.85 -16.50
N ARG A 341 -9.51 -25.90 -17.02
CA ARG A 341 -10.16 -27.06 -17.66
C ARG A 341 -11.09 -27.81 -16.72
N HIS A 342 -10.61 -28.16 -15.53
CA HIS A 342 -11.36 -28.89 -14.51
C HIS A 342 -12.66 -28.18 -14.14
N TRP A 343 -12.61 -26.85 -14.06
CA TRP A 343 -13.73 -25.98 -13.74
C TRP A 343 -14.55 -25.54 -14.94
N GLN A 344 -14.25 -26.05 -16.14
CA GLN A 344 -14.97 -25.74 -17.39
C GLN A 344 -15.06 -24.22 -17.65
N THR A 345 -13.94 -23.52 -17.45
CA THR A 345 -13.89 -22.04 -17.44
C THR A 345 -14.09 -21.46 -18.84
N LEU A 346 -15.06 -20.55 -18.96
CA LEU A 346 -15.32 -19.72 -20.12
C LEU A 346 -14.82 -18.30 -19.83
N TYR A 347 -13.70 -17.94 -20.44
CA TYR A 347 -12.98 -16.71 -20.18
C TYR A 347 -13.29 -15.64 -21.22
N GLN A 348 -13.54 -14.42 -20.75
CA GLN A 348 -13.71 -13.23 -21.57
C GLN A 348 -12.73 -12.15 -21.12
N LEU A 349 -11.93 -11.66 -22.07
CA LEU A 349 -11.12 -10.45 -21.94
C LEU A 349 -11.80 -9.31 -22.69
N GLU A 350 -12.10 -8.22 -22.00
CA GLU A 350 -12.59 -6.99 -22.61
C GLU A 350 -11.57 -5.86 -22.44
N VAL A 351 -11.15 -5.28 -23.55
CA VAL A 351 -10.20 -4.16 -23.56
C VAL A 351 -10.92 -2.88 -23.91
N PHE A 352 -10.83 -1.88 -23.04
CA PHE A 352 -11.52 -0.61 -23.16
C PHE A 352 -10.64 0.45 -23.83
N GLY A 353 -11.18 1.05 -24.88
CA GLY A 353 -10.60 2.19 -25.57
C GLY A 353 -11.04 3.54 -24.98
N PRO A 354 -10.69 4.65 -25.65
CA PRO A 354 -11.19 5.96 -25.29
C PRO A 354 -12.69 6.08 -25.60
N ASN A 355 -13.39 6.96 -24.87
CA ASN A 355 -14.78 7.32 -25.15
C ASN A 355 -15.81 6.17 -25.06
N GLY A 356 -15.50 5.09 -24.35
CA GLY A 356 -16.45 4.00 -24.08
C GLY A 356 -16.55 2.94 -25.17
N THR A 357 -15.60 2.88 -26.11
CA THR A 357 -15.43 1.74 -27.00
C THR A 357 -14.74 0.58 -26.29
N SER A 358 -14.99 -0.66 -26.74
CA SER A 358 -14.27 -1.83 -26.27
C SER A 358 -14.10 -2.91 -27.35
N ASN A 359 -13.12 -3.78 -27.16
CA ASN A 359 -12.89 -4.98 -27.95
C ASN A 359 -12.96 -6.20 -27.02
N ILE A 360 -13.57 -7.29 -27.48
CA ILE A 360 -13.81 -8.48 -26.67
C ILE A 360 -13.15 -9.68 -27.34
N TRP A 361 -12.45 -10.47 -26.53
CA TRP A 361 -11.86 -11.75 -26.91
C TRP A 361 -12.23 -12.82 -25.89
N ASN A 362 -12.42 -14.04 -26.36
CA ASN A 362 -12.88 -15.16 -25.56
C ASN A 362 -11.96 -16.36 -25.70
N ILE A 363 -11.82 -17.13 -24.61
CA ILE A 363 -11.11 -18.42 -24.59
C ILE A 363 -11.98 -19.44 -23.86
N ASP A 364 -12.21 -20.58 -24.51
CA ASP A 364 -12.89 -21.72 -23.92
C ASP A 364 -11.86 -22.74 -23.42
N PHE A 365 -11.63 -22.76 -22.11
CA PHE A 365 -10.66 -23.66 -21.49
C PHE A 365 -11.12 -25.13 -21.47
N ARG A 366 -12.34 -25.47 -21.95
CA ARG A 366 -12.74 -26.87 -22.11
C ARG A 366 -12.05 -27.54 -23.29
N ASN A 367 -11.58 -26.75 -24.25
CA ASN A 367 -10.90 -27.26 -25.43
C ASN A 367 -9.48 -27.69 -25.07
N GLU A 368 -9.04 -28.82 -25.63
CA GLU A 368 -7.65 -29.27 -25.50
C GLU A 368 -6.70 -28.24 -26.12
N ASP A 369 -7.02 -27.77 -27.32
CA ASP A 369 -6.31 -26.68 -28.00
C ASP A 369 -6.99 -25.33 -27.69
N LEU A 370 -6.33 -24.49 -26.87
CA LEU A 370 -6.81 -23.14 -26.59
C LEU A 370 -6.74 -22.27 -27.85
N LYS A 371 -7.80 -21.49 -28.08
CA LYS A 371 -7.91 -20.55 -29.20
C LYS A 371 -8.62 -19.29 -28.75
N ILE A 372 -8.20 -18.17 -29.31
CA ILE A 372 -8.90 -16.89 -29.15
C ILE A 372 -10.06 -16.81 -30.14
N GLN A 373 -11.19 -16.32 -29.68
CA GLN A 373 -12.41 -16.14 -30.46
C GLN A 373 -12.95 -14.73 -30.20
N GLU A 374 -13.38 -14.02 -31.24
CA GLU A 374 -14.02 -12.69 -31.11
C GLU A 374 -15.55 -12.77 -30.96
N ASP A 375 -16.13 -13.95 -31.18
CA ASP A 375 -17.57 -14.19 -31.01
C ASP A 375 -17.96 -14.27 -29.52
N CYS A 376 -19.18 -13.82 -29.19
CA CYS A 376 -19.71 -13.93 -27.83
C CYS A 376 -19.93 -15.39 -27.42
N LEU A 377 -19.33 -15.80 -26.29
CA LEU A 377 -19.67 -17.08 -25.67
C LEU A 377 -21.10 -17.02 -25.08
N PRO A 378 -21.82 -18.16 -25.05
CA PRO A 378 -23.16 -18.21 -24.47
C PRO A 378 -23.19 -17.90 -22.97
N LYS A 379 -22.04 -17.91 -22.31
CA LYS A 379 -21.85 -17.63 -20.89
C LYS A 379 -20.39 -17.25 -20.62
N THR A 380 -20.18 -16.30 -19.71
CA THR A 380 -18.86 -15.95 -19.17
C THR A 380 -18.80 -16.38 -17.70
N THR A 381 -17.86 -17.25 -17.35
CA THR A 381 -17.62 -17.66 -15.95
C THR A 381 -16.46 -16.92 -15.32
N LEU A 382 -15.57 -16.36 -16.14
CA LEU A 382 -14.43 -15.57 -15.71
C LEU A 382 -14.29 -14.38 -16.65
N TYR A 383 -14.31 -13.18 -16.10
CA TYR A 383 -14.20 -11.94 -16.85
C TYR A 383 -13.01 -11.13 -16.35
N GLU A 384 -12.22 -10.60 -17.26
CA GLU A 384 -11.19 -9.59 -17.02
C GLU A 384 -11.43 -8.41 -17.97
N GLY A 385 -11.69 -7.23 -17.42
CA GLY A 385 -11.81 -5.98 -18.15
C GLY A 385 -10.61 -5.09 -17.86
N ILE A 386 -9.96 -4.53 -18.88
CA ILE A 386 -8.75 -3.70 -18.70
C ILE A 386 -8.70 -2.54 -19.70
N SER A 387 -8.11 -1.41 -19.35
CA SER A 387 -7.86 -0.34 -20.31
C SER A 387 -6.78 -0.75 -21.34
N ALA A 388 -6.91 -0.28 -22.59
CA ALA A 388 -5.94 -0.60 -23.65
C ALA A 388 -4.52 -0.14 -23.29
N SER A 389 -4.39 1.06 -22.72
CA SER A 389 -3.11 1.63 -22.28
C SER A 389 -2.43 0.77 -21.22
N ASP A 390 -3.18 0.27 -20.23
CA ASP A 390 -2.61 -0.51 -19.13
C ASP A 390 -2.17 -1.90 -19.59
N LEU A 391 -2.96 -2.53 -20.48
CA LEU A 391 -2.58 -3.82 -21.07
C LEU A 391 -1.32 -3.70 -21.93
N VAL A 392 -1.19 -2.63 -22.73
CA VAL A 392 0.06 -2.38 -23.49
C VAL A 392 1.24 -2.14 -22.55
N CYS A 393 1.05 -1.37 -21.48
CA CYS A 393 2.09 -1.19 -20.47
C CYS A 393 2.51 -2.53 -19.83
N LEU A 394 1.58 -3.46 -19.57
CA LEU A 394 1.92 -4.82 -19.09
C LEU A 394 2.71 -5.61 -20.14
N ILE A 395 2.27 -5.60 -21.40
CA ILE A 395 2.95 -6.28 -22.52
C ILE A 395 4.40 -5.80 -22.66
N GLU A 396 4.62 -4.49 -22.52
CA GLU A 396 5.93 -3.87 -22.66
C GLU A 396 6.76 -3.86 -21.37
N GLY A 397 6.22 -4.36 -20.25
CA GLY A 397 6.90 -4.37 -18.95
C GLY A 397 7.12 -2.97 -18.36
N ARG A 398 6.22 -2.03 -18.66
CA ARG A 398 6.28 -0.63 -18.22
C ARG A 398 5.40 -0.31 -17.00
N THR A 399 4.61 -1.25 -16.50
CA THR A 399 3.73 -1.13 -15.32
C THR A 399 3.81 -2.38 -14.44
N SER A 400 3.31 -2.31 -13.20
CA SER A 400 3.09 -3.47 -12.32
C SER A 400 1.59 -3.71 -12.06
N TRP A 401 1.27 -4.85 -11.42
CA TRP A 401 -0.08 -5.14 -10.96
C TRP A 401 -0.55 -4.26 -9.80
N ASP A 402 0.36 -3.63 -9.07
CA ASP A 402 -0.01 -2.68 -8.01
C ASP A 402 -0.78 -1.53 -8.63
N PHE A 403 -0.22 -0.88 -9.65
CA PHE A 403 -0.90 0.20 -10.39
C PHE A 403 -2.17 -0.28 -11.08
N VAL A 404 -2.08 -1.39 -11.84
CA VAL A 404 -3.22 -1.89 -12.63
C VAL A 404 -4.39 -2.27 -11.72
N GLY A 405 -4.11 -2.94 -10.59
CA GLY A 405 -5.10 -3.36 -9.62
C GLY A 405 -5.74 -2.21 -8.85
N ILE A 406 -4.95 -1.23 -8.38
CA ILE A 406 -5.48 -0.13 -7.57
C ILE A 406 -6.11 0.99 -8.42
N SER A 407 -5.73 1.17 -9.69
CA SER A 407 -6.30 2.24 -10.54
C SER A 407 -7.80 2.06 -10.87
N GLY A 408 -8.35 0.86 -10.66
CA GLY A 408 -9.74 0.55 -11.05
C GLY A 408 -9.99 0.53 -12.56
N CYS A 409 -8.92 0.68 -13.36
CA CYS A 409 -8.91 0.52 -14.82
C CYS A 409 -8.73 -0.95 -15.25
N TYR A 410 -8.52 -1.83 -14.27
CA TYR A 410 -8.70 -3.27 -14.39
C TYR A 410 -9.83 -3.71 -13.45
N ARG A 411 -10.77 -4.52 -13.95
CA ARG A 411 -11.88 -5.07 -13.16
C ARG A 411 -12.10 -6.53 -13.52
N THR A 412 -12.31 -7.38 -12.53
CA THR A 412 -12.57 -8.80 -12.75
C THR A 412 -13.71 -9.30 -11.90
N PHE A 413 -14.42 -10.29 -12.39
CA PHE A 413 -15.30 -11.10 -11.58
C PHE A 413 -15.23 -12.56 -12.05
N ASN A 414 -15.56 -13.47 -11.14
CA ASN A 414 -15.61 -14.88 -11.46
C ASN A 414 -16.86 -15.52 -10.82
N ASN A 415 -17.54 -16.34 -11.61
CA ASN A 415 -18.69 -17.17 -11.25
C ASN A 415 -18.36 -18.59 -11.69
N VAL A 416 -17.31 -19.15 -11.12
CA VAL A 416 -16.74 -20.42 -11.55
C VAL A 416 -17.53 -21.57 -10.93
N TYR A 417 -18.17 -22.35 -11.81
CA TYR A 417 -18.88 -23.56 -11.44
C TYR A 417 -18.89 -24.54 -12.60
N ARG A 418 -19.01 -25.82 -12.28
CA ARG A 418 -19.12 -26.90 -13.25
C ARG A 418 -20.38 -27.72 -13.01
N VAL A 419 -20.94 -28.25 -14.11
CA VAL A 419 -22.15 -29.07 -14.08
C VAL A 419 -21.79 -30.44 -14.65
N GLY A 420 -22.02 -31.47 -13.84
CA GLY A 420 -21.83 -32.87 -14.22
C GLY A 420 -23.15 -33.64 -14.25
N GLN A 421 -23.10 -34.93 -14.56
CA GLN A 421 -24.28 -35.79 -14.54
C GLN A 421 -24.83 -35.92 -13.10
N GLY A 422 -25.86 -35.13 -12.79
CA GLY A 422 -26.48 -35.11 -11.46
C GLY A 422 -25.69 -34.34 -10.40
N THR A 423 -24.64 -33.61 -10.77
CA THR A 423 -23.80 -32.85 -9.84
C THR A 423 -23.68 -31.38 -10.24
N PHE A 424 -23.63 -30.50 -9.24
CA PHE A 424 -23.34 -29.08 -9.38
C PHE A 424 -22.26 -28.73 -8.36
N GLU A 425 -21.15 -28.22 -8.84
CA GLU A 425 -20.00 -27.86 -8.00
C GLU A 425 -19.58 -26.44 -8.34
N PHE A 426 -19.26 -25.63 -7.33
CA PHE A 426 -18.81 -24.26 -7.50
C PHE A 426 -17.47 -24.05 -6.80
N PHE A 427 -16.68 -23.13 -7.33
CA PHE A 427 -15.43 -22.75 -6.69
C PHE A 427 -15.74 -22.00 -5.38
N PRO A 428 -15.08 -22.32 -4.26
CA PRO A 428 -15.33 -21.65 -2.99
C PRO A 428 -15.13 -20.13 -3.11
N THR A 429 -16.12 -19.34 -2.69
CA THR A 429 -16.12 -17.88 -2.79
C THR A 429 -15.04 -17.20 -1.95
N GLU A 430 -14.55 -17.90 -0.92
CA GLU A 430 -13.49 -17.44 -0.02
C GLU A 430 -12.08 -17.63 -0.62
N LYS A 431 -11.95 -18.30 -1.76
CA LYS A 431 -10.67 -18.60 -2.39
C LYS A 431 -10.48 -17.74 -3.63
N ASP A 432 -9.24 -17.32 -3.86
CA ASP A 432 -8.87 -16.66 -5.12
C ASP A 432 -8.76 -17.70 -6.24
N PHE A 433 -9.46 -17.43 -7.35
CA PHE A 433 -9.37 -18.23 -8.57
C PHE A 433 -8.22 -17.69 -9.45
N PRO A 434 -7.37 -18.54 -10.05
CA PRO A 434 -6.25 -18.06 -10.86
C PRO A 434 -6.76 -17.25 -12.06
N LEU A 435 -6.32 -16.00 -12.17
CA LEU A 435 -6.71 -15.10 -13.26
C LEU A 435 -5.72 -15.22 -14.44
N PRO A 436 -6.18 -15.45 -15.68
CA PRO A 436 -5.34 -15.59 -16.87
C PRO A 436 -4.31 -14.48 -17.05
N LEU A 437 -4.70 -13.19 -16.96
CA LEU A 437 -3.72 -12.10 -17.13
C LEU A 437 -2.64 -12.11 -16.04
N LEU A 438 -2.99 -12.38 -14.78
CA LEU A 438 -2.01 -12.53 -13.70
C LEU A 438 -1.04 -13.70 -13.92
N GLN A 439 -1.45 -14.76 -14.62
CA GLN A 439 -0.55 -15.86 -14.96
C GLN A 439 0.39 -15.53 -16.13
N VAL A 440 -0.09 -14.69 -17.04
CA VAL A 440 0.61 -14.27 -18.27
C VAL A 440 1.65 -13.19 -17.98
N PHE A 441 1.31 -12.30 -17.04
CA PHE A 441 2.15 -11.26 -16.46
C PHE A 441 2.30 -11.54 -14.97
N PRO A 442 3.16 -12.48 -14.54
CA PRO A 442 3.27 -12.82 -13.12
C PRO A 442 3.74 -11.61 -12.30
N SER A 443 3.09 -11.37 -11.16
CA SER A 443 3.58 -10.45 -10.12
C SER A 443 4.77 -11.08 -9.40
N ASP A 444 5.89 -11.21 -10.12
CA ASP A 444 7.09 -11.85 -9.65
C ASP A 444 8.11 -10.81 -9.14
N ARG A 445 9.20 -11.32 -8.55
CA ARG A 445 10.31 -10.50 -8.06
C ARG A 445 10.91 -9.59 -9.14
N LYS A 446 10.85 -9.98 -10.41
CA LYS A 446 11.39 -9.18 -11.51
C LYS A 446 10.48 -7.97 -11.78
N MET A 447 9.17 -8.17 -11.86
CA MET A 447 8.19 -7.08 -11.99
C MET A 447 8.31 -6.13 -10.79
N ASP A 448 8.38 -6.69 -9.58
CA ASP A 448 8.48 -5.91 -8.35
C ASP A 448 9.77 -5.06 -8.29
N ARG A 449 10.92 -5.62 -8.69
CA ARG A 449 12.17 -4.85 -8.79
C ARG A 449 12.08 -3.76 -9.85
N GLU A 450 11.53 -4.07 -11.02
CA GLU A 450 11.45 -3.12 -12.14
C GLU A 450 10.55 -1.91 -11.81
N LYS A 451 9.47 -2.13 -11.03
CA LYS A 451 8.59 -1.09 -10.47
C LYS A 451 9.40 0.04 -9.82
N TYR A 452 10.30 -0.28 -8.90
CA TYR A 452 11.14 0.71 -8.23
C TYR A 452 12.27 1.24 -9.13
N MET A 453 12.89 0.39 -9.96
CA MET A 453 14.00 0.80 -10.83
C MET A 453 13.58 1.84 -11.88
N ARG A 454 12.31 1.80 -12.32
CA ARG A 454 11.72 2.84 -13.16
C ARG A 454 11.71 4.19 -12.44
N ASP A 455 11.33 4.23 -11.16
CA ASP A 455 11.35 5.45 -10.35
C ASP A 455 12.77 5.92 -10.05
N VAL A 456 13.71 4.99 -9.81
CA VAL A 456 15.14 5.34 -9.67
C VAL A 456 15.64 6.03 -10.94
N ARG A 457 15.36 5.47 -12.14
CA ARG A 457 15.73 6.10 -13.42
C ARG A 457 15.05 7.44 -13.63
N ARG A 458 13.83 7.60 -13.11
CA ARG A 458 13.07 8.85 -13.19
C ARG A 458 13.72 9.93 -12.31
N TRP A 459 14.04 9.61 -11.05
CA TRP A 459 14.34 10.60 -10.00
C TRP A 459 15.81 10.73 -9.60
N LYS A 460 16.64 9.70 -9.80
CA LYS A 460 18.07 9.76 -9.44
C LYS A 460 18.75 10.94 -10.13
N GLY A 461 19.33 11.85 -9.34
CA GLY A 461 20.03 13.04 -9.82
C GLY A 461 19.14 14.15 -10.40
N LYS A 462 17.81 14.06 -10.25
CA LYS A 462 16.84 15.03 -10.80
C LYS A 462 15.87 15.59 -9.75
N ALA A 463 16.10 15.28 -8.49
CA ALA A 463 15.16 15.51 -7.40
C ALA A 463 15.41 16.84 -6.69
#